data_AF-A0A835EG01-F1
#
_entry.id   AF-A0A835EG01-F1
#
_cell.length_a   1.000
_cell.length_b   1.000
_cell.length_c   1.000
_cell.angle_alpha   90.00
_cell.angle_beta   90.00
_cell.angle_gamma   90.00
#
_symmetry.space_group_name_H-M   'P 1'
#
loop_
_entity.id
_entity.type
_entity.pdbx_description
1 polymer ?
#
loop_
_entity_poly.entity_id
_entity_poly.type
_entity_poly.pdbx_seq_one_letter_code
_entity_poly.pdbx_strand_id
1 'polypeptide(L)'
;MVQKLELTCSSHRQVGNYLTKNVGCLIRRIPRDVLHSVPTALLLSLEGIPGLDWNRLFKLQSPDGSFMSSAAPTAYALMQTGDKKCLEFLDTIVNKFNGGVPFVYPVELYERLWVVDRLERLGISSYFRSEIDGCLDYAYRYPMDAFARILLLDQVITYSSLSRHWSEQGVGFTRDCAVRDIDDTAMGFRLLRLHGYHVSPSVFERFEKDGEFVVYAGQSNQSVSAMHNLYRAADQAAFPGDGDGVLGRAMRYSRAFLQERRASGQLNDKWIISTGLPGEVAYALDFPWNASLPRVETRMYLEQYGGSANVWIGKVLHRLVPSLHRICFRGQARFFFHNIMYRCRHSHPRMYILYVGCISSTTICFSSWQGPISGVSRGCAGSSGTASKGDDGELLQQCSLEHLPQAINYSHWKLIYLIDKHYRWCEINNLEMYGVTPKSALRAYFLAAANIFEADRAAERLGWARTAVLAQAFSSGAKGLTENGLGHVLHELIDHLAFDSASRNILREAVNLRN
;
A
#
# COMPACT_ATOMS: atom_id res chain seq x y z
N MET A 1 2.11 24.72 -2.23
CA MET A 1 3.01 25.35 -3.21
C MET A 1 4.46 25.13 -2.78
N VAL A 2 5.17 24.19 -3.39
CA VAL A 2 6.65 24.23 -3.39
C VAL A 2 7.01 24.98 -4.66
N GLN A 3 7.09 26.32 -4.58
CA GLN A 3 7.70 27.08 -5.66
C GLN A 3 9.16 26.66 -5.73
N LYS A 4 9.60 26.21 -6.90
CA LYS A 4 11.01 26.13 -7.22
C LYS A 4 11.53 27.57 -7.14
N LEU A 5 12.15 27.91 -6.01
CA LEU A 5 12.82 29.18 -5.83
C LEU A 5 14.05 29.16 -6.73
N GLU A 6 13.91 29.64 -7.96
CA GLU A 6 15.05 30.03 -8.78
C GLU A 6 15.68 31.25 -8.10
N LEU A 7 16.52 30.98 -7.10
CA LEU A 7 17.34 32.00 -6.48
C LEU A 7 18.40 32.41 -7.49
N THR A 8 18.18 33.52 -8.17
CA THR A 8 19.23 34.26 -8.89
C THR A 8 20.13 34.95 -7.85
N CYS A 9 20.83 34.17 -7.04
CA CYS A 9 21.86 34.69 -6.14
C CYS A 9 23.21 34.54 -6.82
N SER A 10 23.91 35.65 -7.06
CA SER A 10 25.22 35.68 -7.68
C SER A 10 26.37 35.38 -6.71
N SER A 11 26.08 35.19 -5.41
CA SER A 11 27.08 34.82 -4.41
C SER A 11 26.50 34.09 -3.19
N HIS A 12 27.33 33.29 -2.50
CA HIS A 12 26.98 32.62 -1.24
C HIS A 12 26.51 33.61 -0.15
N ARG A 13 27.06 34.83 -0.13
CA ARG A 13 26.66 35.89 0.82
C ARG A 13 25.20 36.33 0.61
N GLN A 14 24.76 36.45 -0.64
CA GLN A 14 23.37 36.80 -0.95
C GLN A 14 22.41 35.68 -0.53
N VAL A 15 22.79 34.42 -0.75
CA VAL A 15 22.01 33.25 -0.27
C VAL A 15 21.89 33.28 1.26
N GLY A 16 22.99 33.50 1.97
CA GLY A 16 22.99 33.62 3.44
C GLY A 16 22.06 34.71 3.95
N ASN A 17 22.13 35.91 3.37
CA ASN A 17 21.25 37.03 3.75
C ASN A 17 19.77 36.73 3.47
N TYR A 18 19.48 36.11 2.32
CA TYR A 18 18.12 35.70 1.96
C TYR A 18 17.56 34.68 2.96
N LEU A 19 18.35 33.66 3.30
CA LEU A 19 17.95 32.64 4.28
C LEU A 19 17.70 33.25 5.66
N THR A 20 18.62 34.07 6.17
CA THR A 20 18.46 34.74 7.48
C THR A 20 17.20 35.59 7.52
N LYS A 21 16.91 36.36 6.46
CA LYS A 21 15.68 37.16 6.35
C LYS A 21 14.43 36.29 6.42
N ASN A 22 14.40 35.19 5.67
CA ASN A 22 13.24 34.30 5.65
C ASN A 22 13.05 33.54 6.95
N VAL A 23 14.12 33.06 7.58
CA VAL A 23 14.06 32.44 8.91
C VAL A 23 13.50 33.43 9.93
N GLY A 24 13.97 34.69 9.92
CA GLY A 24 13.44 35.74 10.79
C GLY A 24 11.94 35.99 10.58
N CYS A 25 11.48 36.04 9.32
CA CYS A 25 10.06 36.16 9.00
C CYS A 25 9.24 34.94 9.46
N LEU A 26 9.75 33.72 9.30
CA LEU A 26 9.09 32.48 9.72
C LEU A 26 8.95 32.43 11.24
N ILE A 27 10.00 32.75 12.00
CA ILE A 27 9.97 32.75 13.47
C ILE A 27 8.89 33.71 14.01
N ARG A 28 8.71 34.87 13.37
CA ARG A 28 7.67 35.85 13.75
C ARG A 28 6.25 35.36 13.48
N ARG A 29 6.07 34.39 12.57
CA ARG A 29 4.76 33.80 12.25
C ARG A 29 4.39 32.61 13.13
N ILE A 30 5.31 32.14 13.98
CA ILE A 30 5.05 31.02 14.88
C ILE A 30 4.03 31.46 15.94
N PRO A 31 2.87 30.78 16.05
CA PRO A 31 1.89 31.07 17.09
C PRO A 31 2.42 30.59 18.44
N ARG A 32 3.08 31.49 19.19
CA ARG A 32 3.80 31.15 20.42
C ARG A 32 2.92 30.51 21.47
N ASP A 33 1.71 31.00 21.69
CA ASP A 33 0.82 30.40 22.67
C ASP A 33 0.38 29.00 22.27
N VAL A 34 0.09 28.76 20.99
CA VAL A 34 -0.27 27.42 20.49
C VAL A 34 0.90 26.44 20.66
N LEU A 35 2.12 26.85 20.29
CA LEU A 35 3.34 26.04 20.46
C LEU A 35 3.53 25.53 21.90
N HIS A 36 3.17 26.34 22.89
CA HIS A 36 3.37 26.04 24.32
C HIS A 36 2.10 25.51 25.02
N SER A 37 1.01 25.24 24.29
CA SER A 37 -0.26 24.81 24.91
C SER A 37 -0.78 23.49 24.37
N VAL A 38 -0.48 23.14 23.11
CA VAL A 38 -0.94 21.90 22.49
C VAL A 38 0.18 21.24 21.69
N PRO A 39 0.22 19.90 21.58
CA PRO A 39 1.17 19.23 20.71
C PRO A 39 0.98 19.64 19.25
N THR A 40 2.05 20.10 18.62
CA THR A 40 2.06 20.47 17.19
C THR A 40 3.34 19.98 16.53
N ALA A 41 3.34 19.92 15.19
CA ALA A 41 4.54 19.58 14.43
C ALA A 41 5.74 20.54 14.65
N LEU A 42 5.52 21.70 15.28
CA LEU A 42 6.62 22.62 15.65
C LEU A 42 7.51 22.06 16.76
N LEU A 43 7.00 21.13 17.59
CA LEU A 43 7.82 20.41 18.57
C LEU A 43 8.97 19.64 17.93
N LEU A 44 8.84 19.31 16.64
CA LEU A 44 9.90 18.67 15.89
C LEU A 44 11.13 19.58 15.78
N SER A 45 11.02 20.91 15.82
CA SER A 45 12.12 21.84 15.47
C SER A 45 12.38 22.92 16.53
N LEU A 46 12.25 22.57 17.82
CA LEU A 46 12.46 23.51 18.93
C LEU A 46 13.86 24.15 18.93
N GLU A 47 14.88 23.45 18.46
CA GLU A 47 16.27 23.94 18.41
C GLU A 47 16.46 25.17 17.51
N GLY A 48 15.52 25.44 16.60
CA GLY A 48 15.53 26.62 15.73
C GLY A 48 14.68 27.78 16.23
N ILE A 49 14.03 27.67 17.39
CA ILE A 49 13.05 28.64 17.88
C ILE A 49 13.60 29.34 19.13
N PRO A 50 13.90 30.65 19.09
CA PRO A 50 14.40 31.37 20.25
C PRO A 50 13.29 31.68 21.26
N GLY A 51 13.62 31.86 22.54
CA GLY A 51 12.68 32.32 23.57
C GLY A 51 11.56 31.33 23.88
N LEU A 52 11.92 30.07 24.12
CA LEU A 52 10.98 29.02 24.51
C LEU A 52 10.70 29.06 26.02
N ASP A 53 9.45 28.81 26.40
CA ASP A 53 9.03 28.58 27.78
C ASP A 53 9.05 27.07 28.06
N TRP A 54 10.17 26.60 28.61
CA TRP A 54 10.39 25.19 28.91
C TRP A 54 9.38 24.63 29.92
N ASN A 55 8.93 25.42 30.90
CA ASN A 55 7.96 24.97 31.90
C ASN A 55 6.62 24.58 31.26
N ARG A 56 6.22 25.30 30.20
CA ARG A 56 5.04 24.95 29.41
C ARG A 56 5.32 23.80 28.44
N LEU A 57 6.48 23.79 27.77
CA LEU A 57 6.83 22.74 26.82
C LEU A 57 6.94 21.35 27.46
N PHE A 58 7.49 21.22 28.67
CA PHE A 58 7.60 19.92 29.34
C PHE A 58 6.24 19.26 29.64
N LYS A 59 5.15 20.02 29.63
CA LYS A 59 3.78 19.46 29.69
C LYS A 59 3.37 18.75 28.39
N LEU A 60 4.12 18.95 27.31
CA LEU A 60 3.93 18.37 25.99
C LEU A 60 5.01 17.33 25.63
N GLN A 61 5.91 17.01 26.55
CA GLN A 61 6.94 15.97 26.37
C GLN A 61 6.27 14.61 26.16
N SER A 62 6.78 13.81 25.23
CA SER A 62 6.33 12.45 25.02
C SER A 62 6.66 11.57 26.24
N PRO A 63 5.89 10.49 26.49
CA PRO A 63 6.14 9.58 27.61
C PRO A 63 7.56 8.98 27.65
N ASP A 64 8.18 8.80 26.47
CA ASP A 64 9.54 8.28 26.30
C ASP A 64 10.64 9.32 26.64
N GLY A 65 10.26 10.55 27.02
CA GLY A 65 11.20 11.62 27.34
C GLY A 65 11.56 12.52 26.16
N SER A 66 11.08 12.22 24.97
CA SER A 66 11.39 13.01 23.77
C SER A 66 10.46 14.20 23.56
N PHE A 67 10.89 15.14 22.72
CA PHE A 67 9.99 16.04 22.01
C PHE A 67 9.72 15.51 20.61
N MET A 68 8.47 15.05 20.38
CA MET A 68 8.00 14.51 19.10
C MET A 68 8.91 13.40 18.55
N SER A 69 9.42 12.54 19.44
CA SER A 69 10.28 11.40 19.11
C SER A 69 11.51 11.81 18.29
N SER A 70 12.00 13.04 18.46
CA SER A 70 13.10 13.59 17.66
C SER A 70 14.34 13.89 18.50
N ALA A 71 15.50 13.46 18.01
CA ALA A 71 16.77 13.62 18.72
C ALA A 71 17.16 15.10 18.90
N ALA A 72 17.07 15.91 17.85
CA ALA A 72 17.53 17.30 17.87
C ALA A 72 16.79 18.23 18.86
N PRO A 73 15.44 18.32 18.88
CA PRO A 73 14.75 19.17 19.85
C PRO A 73 14.91 18.62 21.28
N THR A 74 15.03 17.30 21.45
CA THR A 74 15.24 16.66 22.76
C THR A 74 16.65 16.96 23.29
N ALA A 75 17.67 16.91 22.44
CA ALA A 75 19.03 17.32 22.79
C ALA A 75 19.09 18.81 23.13
N TYR A 76 18.40 19.65 22.37
CA TYR A 76 18.31 21.08 22.68
C TYR A 76 17.62 21.31 24.03
N ALA A 77 16.50 20.62 24.32
CA ALA A 77 15.84 20.68 25.62
C ALA A 77 16.78 20.26 26.75
N LEU A 78 17.49 19.14 26.60
CA LEU A 78 18.50 18.68 27.56
C LEU A 78 19.56 19.75 27.83
N MET A 79 20.10 20.38 26.78
CA MET A 79 21.11 21.44 26.92
C MET A 79 20.57 22.66 27.68
N GLN A 80 19.29 22.98 27.53
CA GLN A 80 18.69 24.15 28.18
C GLN A 80 18.27 23.87 29.63
N THR A 81 17.90 22.63 29.97
CA THR A 81 17.23 22.36 31.25
C THR A 81 17.83 21.23 32.09
N GLY A 82 18.70 20.39 31.52
CA GLY A 82 19.26 19.24 32.22
C GLY A 82 18.24 18.13 32.52
N ASP A 83 17.11 18.10 31.80
CA ASP A 83 16.04 17.13 32.05
C ASP A 83 16.52 15.68 31.88
N LYS A 84 16.25 14.85 32.89
CA LYS A 84 16.74 13.46 32.94
C LYS A 84 16.05 12.56 31.92
N LYS A 85 14.76 12.78 31.63
CA LYS A 85 14.04 11.96 30.65
C LYS A 85 14.51 12.25 29.23
N CYS A 86 14.82 13.51 28.92
CA CYS A 86 15.49 13.85 27.67
C CYS A 86 16.83 13.10 27.52
N LEU A 87 17.64 13.05 28.59
CA LEU A 87 18.90 12.30 28.58
C LEU A 87 18.66 10.79 28.40
N GLU A 88 17.74 10.19 29.15
CA GLU A 88 17.39 8.77 29.05
C GLU A 88 16.95 8.38 27.63
N PHE A 89 16.12 9.21 26.98
CA PHE A 89 15.74 9.02 25.58
C PHE A 89 16.96 9.04 24.64
N LEU A 90 17.81 10.07 24.78
CA LEU A 90 18.98 10.26 23.92
C LEU A 90 20.01 9.13 24.11
N ASP A 91 20.30 8.76 25.35
CA ASP A 91 21.19 7.64 25.67
C ASP A 91 20.66 6.34 25.07
N THR A 92 19.34 6.11 25.16
CA THR A 92 18.70 4.92 24.57
C THR A 92 18.92 4.86 23.05
N ILE A 93 18.67 5.95 22.32
CA ILE A 93 18.82 5.95 20.85
C ILE A 93 20.30 5.96 20.43
N VAL A 94 21.19 6.66 21.13
CA VAL A 94 22.63 6.67 20.83
C VAL A 94 23.20 5.27 21.02
N ASN A 95 22.83 4.58 22.09
CA ASN A 95 23.24 3.19 22.33
C ASN A 95 22.69 2.25 21.26
N LYS A 96 21.40 2.39 20.90
CA LYS A 96 20.75 1.55 19.87
C LYS A 96 21.41 1.69 18.49
N PHE A 97 21.88 2.87 18.15
CA PHE A 97 22.44 3.19 16.82
C PHE A 97 23.97 3.36 16.84
N ASN A 98 24.63 2.88 17.89
CA ASN A 98 26.10 2.84 18.02
C ASN A 98 26.76 4.20 17.77
N GLY A 99 26.21 5.26 18.37
CA GLY A 99 26.75 6.62 18.31
C GLY A 99 25.92 7.57 17.45
N GLY A 100 25.63 7.19 16.20
CA GLY A 100 24.76 7.99 15.33
C GLY A 100 23.30 7.97 15.81
N VAL A 101 22.46 8.90 15.35
CA VAL A 101 21.01 8.87 15.65
C VAL A 101 20.19 9.29 14.41
N PRO A 102 19.02 8.67 14.18
CA PRO A 102 18.06 9.18 13.19
C PRO A 102 17.43 10.50 13.67
N PHE A 103 16.83 11.27 12.76
CA PHE A 103 16.18 12.52 13.15
C PHE A 103 14.87 12.28 13.95
N VAL A 104 14.20 11.15 13.74
CA VAL A 104 13.07 10.67 14.56
C VAL A 104 13.24 9.18 14.87
N TYR A 105 12.86 8.78 16.08
CA TYR A 105 12.79 7.41 16.54
C TYR A 105 11.96 7.32 17.83
N PRO A 106 11.12 6.28 18.01
CA PRO A 106 10.85 5.19 17.07
C PRO A 106 9.89 5.59 15.94
N VAL A 107 9.74 4.72 14.93
CA VAL A 107 8.87 4.90 13.75
C VAL A 107 8.09 3.62 13.44
N GLU A 108 7.74 2.90 14.48
CA GLU A 108 7.39 1.49 14.44
C GLU A 108 5.97 1.23 13.91
N LEU A 109 5.03 2.17 14.09
CA LEU A 109 3.70 2.10 13.47
C LEU A 109 3.79 2.37 11.97
N TYR A 110 4.50 3.45 11.61
CA TYR A 110 4.75 3.81 10.22
C TYR A 110 5.42 2.68 9.44
N GLU A 111 6.50 2.08 9.99
CA GLU A 111 7.20 0.98 9.32
C GLU A 111 6.27 -0.22 9.08
N ARG A 112 5.51 -0.66 10.10
CA ARG A 112 4.59 -1.80 9.98
C ARG A 112 3.52 -1.57 8.92
N LEU A 113 2.84 -0.43 8.97
CA LEU A 113 1.76 -0.11 8.03
C LEU A 113 2.30 -0.01 6.59
N TRP A 114 3.47 0.61 6.40
CA TRP A 114 4.06 0.73 5.07
C TRP A 114 4.62 -0.59 4.53
N VAL A 115 5.11 -1.50 5.38
CA VAL A 115 5.50 -2.86 4.97
C VAL A 115 4.28 -3.61 4.43
N VAL A 116 3.18 -3.64 5.18
CA VAL A 116 1.96 -4.35 4.79
C VAL A 116 1.45 -3.84 3.43
N ASP A 117 1.28 -2.53 3.27
CA ASP A 117 0.82 -1.94 2.01
C ASP A 117 1.73 -2.30 0.83
N ARG A 118 3.04 -2.42 1.06
CA ARG A 118 4.01 -2.72 0.00
C ARG A 118 3.93 -4.19 -0.39
N LEU A 119 3.84 -5.09 0.57
CA LEU A 119 3.67 -6.52 0.33
C LEU A 119 2.40 -6.82 -0.47
N GLU A 120 1.30 -6.15 -0.13
CA GLU A 120 0.01 -6.29 -0.83
C GLU A 120 0.07 -5.78 -2.25
N ARG A 121 0.53 -4.53 -2.46
CA ARG A 121 0.60 -3.92 -3.80
C ARG A 121 1.63 -4.59 -4.69
N LEU A 122 2.66 -5.24 -4.13
CA LEU A 122 3.61 -6.07 -4.86
C LEU A 122 3.06 -7.47 -5.18
N GLY A 123 1.88 -7.83 -4.68
CA GLY A 123 1.19 -9.08 -4.97
C GLY A 123 1.89 -10.31 -4.41
N ILE A 124 2.55 -10.16 -3.26
CA ILE A 124 3.32 -11.21 -2.54
C ILE A 124 2.88 -11.36 -1.07
N SER A 125 1.87 -10.64 -0.61
CA SER A 125 1.38 -10.68 0.78
C SER A 125 0.95 -12.08 1.23
N SER A 126 0.52 -12.95 0.31
CA SER A 126 0.12 -14.34 0.64
C SER A 126 1.21 -15.18 1.28
N TYR A 127 2.49 -14.82 1.10
CA TYR A 127 3.64 -15.51 1.71
C TYR A 127 3.95 -15.04 3.14
N PHE A 128 3.30 -13.97 3.60
CA PHE A 128 3.62 -13.27 4.85
C PHE A 128 2.37 -13.04 5.72
N ARG A 129 1.37 -13.93 5.63
CA ARG A 129 0.07 -13.71 6.29
C ARG A 129 0.22 -13.53 7.80
N SER A 130 0.94 -14.44 8.47
CA SER A 130 1.20 -14.38 9.92
C SER A 130 1.91 -13.11 10.36
N GLU A 131 2.87 -12.63 9.55
CA GLU A 131 3.64 -11.43 9.83
C GLU A 131 2.82 -10.17 9.61
N ILE A 132 1.96 -10.17 8.58
CA ILE A 132 1.00 -9.09 8.32
C ILE A 132 -0.01 -9.02 9.47
N ASP A 133 -0.58 -10.15 9.90
CA ASP A 133 -1.50 -10.23 11.03
C ASP A 133 -0.83 -9.65 12.29
N GLY A 134 0.41 -10.05 12.60
CA GLY A 134 1.17 -9.50 13.72
C GLY A 134 1.44 -7.99 13.62
N CYS A 135 1.66 -7.46 12.41
CA CYS A 135 1.82 -6.02 12.17
C CYS A 135 0.52 -5.26 12.42
N LEU A 136 -0.60 -5.78 11.94
CA LEU A 136 -1.91 -5.14 12.07
C LEU A 136 -2.47 -5.29 13.48
N ASP A 137 -2.29 -6.43 14.15
CA ASP A 137 -2.58 -6.62 15.57
C ASP A 137 -1.81 -5.63 16.43
N TYR A 138 -0.53 -5.38 16.11
CA TYR A 138 0.23 -4.35 16.80
C TYR A 138 -0.35 -2.95 16.54
N ALA A 139 -0.68 -2.60 15.30
CA ALA A 139 -1.24 -1.29 14.97
C ALA A 139 -2.64 -1.07 15.58
N TYR A 140 -3.46 -2.12 15.63
CA TYR A 140 -4.79 -2.10 16.21
C TYR A 140 -4.75 -2.08 17.74
N ARG A 141 -3.86 -2.92 18.32
CA ARG A 141 -3.85 -3.41 19.70
C ARG A 141 -4.85 -2.72 20.62
N TYR A 142 -6.01 -3.36 20.72
CA TYR A 142 -7.08 -3.09 21.69
C TYR A 142 -6.60 -3.53 23.08
N PRO A 143 -7.00 -2.88 24.20
CA PRO A 143 -6.77 -3.47 25.52
C PRO A 143 -7.44 -4.84 25.53
N MET A 144 -6.68 -5.90 25.86
CA MET A 144 -7.25 -7.23 26.09
C MET A 144 -8.49 -7.09 26.98
N ASP A 145 -9.65 -7.46 26.45
CA ASP A 145 -10.93 -7.42 27.16
C ASP A 145 -10.81 -8.20 28.48
N ALA A 146 -11.44 -7.69 29.53
CA ALA A 146 -11.44 -8.27 30.86
C ALA A 146 -11.90 -9.76 30.90
N PHE A 147 -12.52 -10.26 29.84
CA PHE A 147 -12.93 -11.66 29.71
C PHE A 147 -11.75 -12.64 29.51
N ALA A 148 -10.66 -12.21 28.84
CA ALA A 148 -9.45 -13.03 28.71
C ALA A 148 -8.68 -13.16 30.03
N ARG A 149 -8.97 -12.28 31.02
CA ARG A 149 -8.35 -12.31 32.36
C ARG A 149 -8.84 -13.47 33.24
N ILE A 150 -9.98 -14.09 32.91
CA ILE A 150 -10.55 -15.17 33.75
C ILE A 150 -9.96 -16.55 33.38
N LEU A 151 -9.36 -16.70 32.20
CA LEU A 151 -8.88 -18.01 31.71
C LEU A 151 -7.37 -18.24 31.84
N LEU A 152 -6.59 -17.23 32.23
CA LEU A 152 -5.14 -17.34 32.46
C LEU A 152 -4.81 -16.96 33.90
N LEU A 153 -5.31 -17.77 34.83
CA LEU A 153 -4.70 -17.86 36.16
C LEU A 153 -3.33 -18.52 35.96
N ASP A 154 -2.26 -17.74 36.14
CA ASP A 154 -1.23 -18.01 37.17
C ASP A 154 0.16 -17.40 36.88
N GLN A 155 0.27 -16.26 36.19
CA GLN A 155 1.49 -15.44 36.27
C GLN A 155 1.20 -13.94 36.30
N VAL A 156 1.65 -13.31 37.39
CA VAL A 156 1.62 -11.88 37.66
C VAL A 156 2.54 -11.17 36.67
N ILE A 157 1.98 -10.63 35.59
CA ILE A 157 2.64 -9.62 34.76
C ILE A 157 2.12 -8.25 35.23
N THR A 158 3.04 -7.38 35.62
CA THR A 158 2.79 -6.04 36.12
C THR A 158 2.04 -5.19 35.08
N TYR A 159 0.78 -4.84 35.39
CA TYR A 159 -0.12 -4.06 34.54
C TYR A 159 0.08 -2.56 34.73
N SER A 160 0.78 -1.87 33.81
CA SER A 160 0.84 -0.40 33.82
C SER A 160 0.79 0.31 32.46
N SER A 161 0.60 -0.34 31.30
CA SER A 161 0.49 0.38 30.00
C SER A 161 -0.28 -0.36 28.89
N LEU A 162 -1.55 -0.74 29.11
CA LEU A 162 -2.45 -1.14 28.01
C LEU A 162 -3.12 0.12 27.40
N SER A 163 -2.37 0.92 26.67
CA SER A 163 -2.92 1.97 25.80
C SER A 163 -3.27 1.39 24.42
N ARG A 164 -4.41 1.78 23.85
CA ARG A 164 -4.71 1.46 22.44
C ARG A 164 -3.72 2.20 21.55
N HIS A 165 -3.08 1.51 20.62
CA HIS A 165 -2.25 2.19 19.60
C HIS A 165 -3.14 2.92 18.59
N TRP A 166 -4.20 2.25 18.10
CA TRP A 166 -5.27 2.88 17.34
C TRP A 166 -6.23 3.65 18.26
N SER A 167 -6.59 4.87 17.90
CA SER A 167 -7.55 5.67 18.68
C SER A 167 -8.50 6.43 17.77
N GLU A 168 -9.62 6.92 18.31
CA GLU A 168 -10.51 7.87 17.61
C GLU A 168 -9.81 9.19 17.25
N GLN A 169 -8.63 9.44 17.84
CA GLN A 169 -7.76 10.56 17.49
C GLN A 169 -6.80 10.21 16.34
N GLY A 170 -6.80 8.98 15.84
CA GLY A 170 -5.87 8.52 14.81
C GLY A 170 -4.51 8.10 15.35
N VAL A 171 -3.58 7.90 14.43
CA VAL A 171 -2.21 7.45 14.70
C VAL A 171 -1.21 8.44 14.10
N GLY A 172 0.01 8.40 14.61
CA GLY A 172 1.17 8.98 13.93
C GLY A 172 2.20 7.89 13.68
N PHE A 173 3.41 8.29 13.31
CA PHE A 173 4.46 7.34 12.97
C PHE A 173 4.92 6.41 14.11
N THR A 174 4.61 6.75 15.36
CA THR A 174 4.82 5.93 16.56
C THR A 174 3.63 6.02 17.53
N ARG A 175 3.43 4.98 18.34
CA ARG A 175 2.31 4.84 19.29
C ARG A 175 2.21 6.01 20.28
N ASP A 176 3.35 6.50 20.74
CA ASP A 176 3.45 7.50 21.81
C ASP A 176 3.52 8.93 21.26
N CYS A 177 3.43 9.09 19.93
CA CYS A 177 3.45 10.41 19.32
C CYS A 177 2.20 11.21 19.71
N ALA A 178 2.37 12.33 20.40
CA ALA A 178 1.26 13.20 20.77
C ALA A 178 0.61 13.88 19.53
N VAL A 179 1.34 13.99 18.42
CA VAL A 179 0.89 14.59 17.18
C VAL A 179 0.51 13.50 16.19
N ARG A 180 -0.76 13.47 15.79
CA ARG A 180 -1.29 12.51 14.80
C ARG A 180 -1.33 13.13 13.42
N ASP A 181 -1.13 12.33 12.40
CA ASP A 181 -1.16 12.76 11.00
C ASP A 181 -2.12 11.92 10.17
N ILE A 182 -2.63 12.55 9.12
CA ILE A 182 -3.62 11.93 8.25
C ILE A 182 -3.02 10.83 7.37
N ASP A 183 -1.70 10.83 7.14
CA ASP A 183 -1.05 9.87 6.24
C ASP A 183 -1.02 8.48 6.90
N ASP A 184 -0.45 8.41 8.11
CA ASP A 184 -0.43 7.20 8.93
C ASP A 184 -1.85 6.78 9.35
N THR A 185 -2.71 7.75 9.69
CA THR A 185 -4.11 7.46 10.04
C THR A 185 -4.88 6.86 8.86
N ALA A 186 -4.74 7.41 7.65
CA ALA A 186 -5.41 6.88 6.47
C ALA A 186 -4.87 5.49 6.08
N MET A 187 -3.55 5.30 6.17
CA MET A 187 -2.92 4.00 5.93
C MET A 187 -3.44 2.95 6.91
N GLY A 188 -3.41 3.26 8.22
CA GLY A 188 -3.90 2.39 9.27
C GLY A 188 -5.40 2.08 9.13
N PHE A 189 -6.24 3.10 8.95
CA PHE A 189 -7.69 2.93 8.76
C PHE A 189 -8.00 1.93 7.65
N ARG A 190 -7.38 2.13 6.48
CA ARG A 190 -7.60 1.32 5.28
C ARG A 190 -7.17 -0.13 5.51
N LEU A 191 -5.94 -0.34 5.98
CA LEU A 191 -5.41 -1.69 6.20
C LEU A 191 -6.19 -2.42 7.29
N LEU A 192 -6.50 -1.76 8.41
CA LEU A 192 -7.28 -2.35 9.48
C LEU A 192 -8.68 -2.77 9.00
N ARG A 193 -9.39 -1.92 8.25
CA ARG A 193 -10.70 -2.31 7.70
C ARG A 193 -10.63 -3.44 6.68
N LEU A 194 -9.66 -3.39 5.76
CA LEU A 194 -9.51 -4.44 4.73
C LEU A 194 -9.18 -5.81 5.34
N HIS A 195 -8.61 -5.84 6.55
CA HIS A 195 -8.31 -7.04 7.31
C HIS A 195 -9.35 -7.36 8.40
N GLY A 196 -10.51 -6.70 8.37
CA GLY A 196 -11.66 -7.04 9.22
C GLY A 196 -11.67 -6.45 10.62
N TYR A 197 -10.74 -5.54 10.95
CA TYR A 197 -10.77 -4.81 12.22
C TYR A 197 -11.81 -3.70 12.21
N HIS A 198 -12.43 -3.46 13.36
CA HIS A 198 -13.43 -2.41 13.51
C HIS A 198 -12.79 -1.06 13.81
N VAL A 199 -12.73 -0.19 12.81
CA VAL A 199 -12.28 1.21 12.95
C VAL A 199 -13.27 2.19 12.36
N SER A 200 -13.56 3.26 13.11
CA SER A 200 -14.55 4.28 12.77
C SER A 200 -14.00 5.34 11.80
N PRO A 201 -14.80 5.85 10.84
CA PRO A 201 -14.34 6.90 9.94
C PRO A 201 -14.28 8.27 10.65
N SER A 202 -14.92 8.43 11.82
CA SER A 202 -14.83 9.64 12.67
C SER A 202 -13.40 10.06 12.99
N VAL A 203 -12.44 9.13 12.91
CA VAL A 203 -11.01 9.40 13.04
C VAL A 203 -10.50 10.52 12.12
N PHE A 204 -11.18 10.74 10.98
CA PHE A 204 -10.81 11.77 10.01
C PHE A 204 -11.33 13.18 10.35
N GLU A 205 -12.31 13.31 11.26
CA GLU A 205 -12.96 14.60 11.56
C GLU A 205 -11.96 15.64 12.05
N ARG A 206 -10.97 15.22 12.84
CA ARG A 206 -9.95 16.13 13.38
C ARG A 206 -9.02 16.72 12.32
N PHE A 207 -8.93 16.10 11.15
CA PHE A 207 -8.10 16.56 10.04
C PHE A 207 -8.88 17.42 9.05
N GLU A 208 -10.19 17.51 9.21
CA GLU A 208 -11.08 18.36 8.42
C GLU A 208 -11.16 19.75 9.07
N LYS A 209 -10.98 20.79 8.26
CA LYS A 209 -11.22 22.17 8.65
C LYS A 209 -11.75 22.95 7.45
N ASP A 210 -12.88 23.61 7.62
CA ASP A 210 -13.51 24.44 6.58
C ASP A 210 -13.73 23.69 5.25
N GLY A 211 -14.01 22.38 5.32
CA GLY A 211 -14.20 21.48 4.18
C GLY A 211 -12.90 21.01 3.51
N GLU A 212 -11.73 21.40 4.03
CA GLU A 212 -10.41 20.94 3.58
C GLU A 212 -9.81 19.91 4.54
N PHE A 213 -9.05 18.95 4.00
CA PHE A 213 -8.26 18.01 4.80
C PHE A 213 -6.78 18.39 4.81
N VAL A 214 -6.18 18.33 6.00
CA VAL A 214 -4.79 18.72 6.25
C VAL A 214 -4.00 17.59 6.88
N VAL A 215 -2.67 17.59 6.69
CA VAL A 215 -1.81 16.52 7.24
C VAL A 215 -1.84 16.50 8.77
N TYR A 216 -1.68 17.66 9.39
CA TYR A 216 -1.71 17.84 10.84
C TYR A 216 -2.85 18.79 11.21
N ALA A 217 -3.68 18.39 12.17
CA ALA A 217 -4.78 19.22 12.67
C ALA A 217 -4.28 20.62 13.09
N GLY A 218 -5.02 21.65 12.71
CA GLY A 218 -4.68 23.05 13.01
C GLY A 218 -3.55 23.66 12.15
N GLN A 219 -3.02 22.94 11.16
CA GLN A 219 -2.02 23.43 10.21
C GLN A 219 -2.57 23.46 8.79
N SER A 220 -1.91 24.17 7.87
CA SER A 220 -2.29 24.27 6.46
C SER A 220 -1.43 23.37 5.55
N ASN A 221 -0.94 22.25 6.09
CA ASN A 221 0.00 21.38 5.39
C ASN A 221 -0.71 20.52 4.35
N GLN A 222 -0.36 20.71 3.09
CA GLN A 222 -0.78 19.88 1.96
C GLN A 222 0.35 18.90 1.57
N SER A 223 0.00 17.67 1.21
CA SER A 223 0.90 16.62 0.74
C SER A 223 0.18 15.72 -0.26
N VAL A 224 0.85 15.39 -1.36
CA VAL A 224 0.30 14.51 -2.40
C VAL A 224 0.23 13.07 -1.89
N SER A 225 1.25 12.58 -1.19
CA SER A 225 1.24 11.22 -0.63
C SER A 225 0.14 11.04 0.43
N ALA A 226 0.00 12.00 1.35
CA ALA A 226 -1.02 11.93 2.40
C ALA A 226 -2.45 11.99 1.82
N MET A 227 -2.69 12.87 0.85
CA MET A 227 -4.00 12.94 0.18
C MET A 227 -4.27 11.73 -0.70
N HIS A 228 -3.24 11.13 -1.29
CA HIS A 228 -3.37 9.86 -2.02
C HIS A 228 -3.75 8.71 -1.09
N ASN A 229 -3.15 8.62 0.10
CA ASN A 229 -3.53 7.59 1.08
C ASN A 229 -4.93 7.85 1.67
N LEU A 230 -5.32 9.12 1.89
CA LEU A 230 -6.71 9.46 2.26
C LEU A 230 -7.71 9.05 1.19
N TYR A 231 -7.42 9.33 -0.08
CA TYR A 231 -8.25 8.91 -1.21
C TYR A 231 -8.39 7.40 -1.25
N ARG A 232 -7.28 6.65 -1.14
CA ARG A 232 -7.31 5.18 -1.10
C ARG A 232 -8.09 4.67 0.11
N ALA A 233 -7.97 5.30 1.27
CA ALA A 233 -8.71 4.90 2.47
C ALA A 233 -10.22 5.03 2.26
N ALA A 234 -10.67 6.14 1.67
CA ALA A 234 -12.08 6.37 1.40
C ALA A 234 -12.63 5.53 0.24
N ASP A 235 -11.83 5.27 -0.79
CA ASP A 235 -12.23 4.48 -1.96
C ASP A 235 -12.23 2.96 -1.69
N GLN A 236 -11.27 2.46 -0.92
CA GLN A 236 -11.08 1.03 -0.69
C GLN A 236 -11.83 0.48 0.52
N ALA A 237 -12.07 1.31 1.54
CA ALA A 237 -12.54 0.87 2.85
C ALA A 237 -13.86 1.48 3.30
N ALA A 238 -14.62 2.14 2.41
CA ALA A 238 -15.94 2.66 2.73
C ALA A 238 -17.02 1.57 2.82
N PHE A 239 -17.84 1.62 3.86
CA PHE A 239 -19.09 0.87 3.93
C PHE A 239 -20.25 1.66 3.31
N PRO A 240 -21.37 1.02 2.92
CA PRO A 240 -22.51 1.69 2.29
C PRO A 240 -23.06 2.91 3.03
N GLY A 241 -22.92 2.98 4.37
CA GLY A 241 -23.36 4.11 5.19
C GLY A 241 -22.33 5.23 5.40
N ASP A 242 -21.07 5.05 5.00
CA ASP A 242 -20.01 6.03 5.27
C ASP A 242 -20.02 7.24 4.31
N GLY A 243 -20.74 7.13 3.20
CA GLY A 243 -20.71 8.10 2.09
C GLY A 243 -21.25 9.48 2.41
N ASP A 244 -22.15 9.59 3.40
CA ASP A 244 -22.74 10.86 3.82
C ASP A 244 -21.93 11.54 4.94
N GLY A 245 -21.02 10.80 5.57
CA GLY A 245 -20.19 11.26 6.68
C GLY A 245 -18.86 11.90 6.25
N VAL A 246 -17.93 11.94 7.21
CA VAL A 246 -16.58 12.48 7.00
C VAL A 246 -15.79 11.73 5.92
N LEU A 247 -16.00 10.42 5.77
CA LEU A 247 -15.28 9.63 4.75
C LEU A 247 -15.69 10.01 3.34
N GLY A 248 -16.99 10.28 3.10
CA GLY A 248 -17.47 10.80 1.82
C GLY A 248 -16.94 12.20 1.51
N ARG A 249 -16.82 13.08 2.51
CA ARG A 249 -16.18 14.40 2.35
C ARG A 249 -14.68 14.26 2.05
N ALA A 250 -13.98 13.38 2.76
CA ALA A 250 -12.59 13.05 2.53
C ALA A 250 -12.36 12.51 1.10
N MET A 251 -13.23 11.63 0.61
CA MET A 251 -13.18 11.12 -0.77
C MET A 251 -13.29 12.25 -1.79
N ARG A 252 -14.29 13.13 -1.66
CA ARG A 252 -14.50 14.25 -2.59
C ARG A 252 -13.33 15.22 -2.58
N TYR A 253 -12.87 15.62 -1.40
CA TYR A 253 -11.75 16.55 -1.26
C TYR A 253 -10.45 15.96 -1.80
N SER A 254 -10.06 14.77 -1.36
CA SER A 254 -8.79 14.14 -1.78
C SER A 254 -8.76 13.85 -3.29
N ARG A 255 -9.88 13.38 -3.87
CA ARG A 255 -9.98 13.19 -5.31
C ARG A 255 -9.81 14.50 -6.08
N ALA A 256 -10.54 15.55 -5.69
CA ALA A 256 -10.45 16.85 -6.34
C ALA A 256 -9.04 17.45 -6.22
N PHE A 257 -8.43 17.35 -5.04
CA PHE A 257 -7.05 17.78 -4.79
C PHE A 257 -6.06 17.05 -5.72
N LEU A 258 -6.14 15.72 -5.81
CA LEU A 258 -5.22 14.94 -6.64
C LEU A 258 -5.44 15.18 -8.14
N GLN A 259 -6.69 15.40 -8.57
CA GLN A 259 -7.02 15.77 -9.95
C GLN A 259 -6.44 17.15 -10.32
N GLU A 260 -6.55 18.15 -9.43
CA GLU A 260 -5.92 19.46 -9.62
C GLU A 260 -4.41 19.32 -9.76
N ARG A 261 -3.76 18.62 -8.82
CA ARG A 261 -2.30 18.42 -8.85
C ARG A 261 -1.83 17.67 -10.10
N ARG A 262 -2.62 16.69 -10.57
CA ARG A 262 -2.35 15.98 -11.83
C ARG A 262 -2.45 16.95 -13.02
N ALA A 263 -3.50 17.76 -13.08
CA ALA A 263 -3.72 18.73 -14.15
C ALA A 263 -2.66 19.84 -14.18
N SER A 264 -2.17 20.27 -13.01
CA SER A 264 -1.14 21.30 -12.90
C SER A 264 0.31 20.78 -12.94
N GLY A 265 0.51 19.46 -13.07
CA GLY A 265 1.84 18.84 -13.08
C GLY A 265 2.57 18.89 -11.73
N GLN A 266 1.82 19.02 -10.63
CA GLN A 266 2.32 19.21 -9.27
C GLN A 266 2.16 17.97 -8.39
N LEU A 267 2.40 16.78 -8.95
CA LEU A 267 2.32 15.50 -8.22
C LEU A 267 3.60 15.14 -7.43
N ASN A 268 4.58 16.05 -7.37
CA ASN A 268 5.72 15.87 -6.48
C ASN A 268 5.30 16.08 -5.03
N ASP A 269 5.84 15.25 -4.14
CA ASP A 269 5.57 15.35 -2.71
C ASP A 269 6.73 16.02 -1.95
N LYS A 270 6.41 16.64 -0.82
CA LYS A 270 7.40 17.34 0.02
C LYS A 270 8.13 16.43 1.00
N TRP A 271 7.62 15.23 1.26
CA TRP A 271 8.13 14.25 2.21
C TRP A 271 8.83 13.06 1.54
N ILE A 272 8.70 12.89 0.23
CA ILE A 272 9.32 11.81 -0.52
C ILE A 272 9.79 12.23 -1.91
N ILE A 273 11.00 11.81 -2.25
CA ILE A 273 11.55 11.83 -3.61
C ILE A 273 11.29 10.45 -4.21
N SER A 274 10.25 10.35 -5.03
CA SER A 274 9.91 9.13 -5.77
C SER A 274 9.53 9.46 -7.20
N THR A 275 10.09 8.71 -8.16
CA THR A 275 9.71 8.80 -9.57
C THR A 275 8.39 8.07 -9.86
N GLY A 276 7.94 7.20 -8.94
CA GLY A 276 6.73 6.39 -9.10
C GLY A 276 5.44 7.08 -8.71
N LEU A 277 5.50 8.02 -7.76
CA LEU A 277 4.31 8.64 -7.15
C LEU A 277 3.32 9.23 -8.17
N PRO A 278 3.74 9.96 -9.23
CA PRO A 278 2.79 10.45 -10.22
C PRO A 278 2.00 9.34 -10.92
N GLY A 279 2.65 8.21 -11.20
CA GLY A 279 2.01 7.03 -11.79
C GLY A 279 1.07 6.32 -10.82
N GLU A 280 1.44 6.23 -9.53
CA GLU A 280 0.59 5.67 -8.49
C GLU A 280 -0.72 6.47 -8.34
N VAL A 281 -0.61 7.80 -8.29
CA VAL A 281 -1.77 8.70 -8.22
C VAL A 281 -2.63 8.62 -9.47
N ALA A 282 -2.00 8.60 -10.66
CA ALA A 282 -2.73 8.48 -11.92
C ALA A 282 -3.54 7.19 -11.98
N TYR A 283 -2.93 6.05 -11.62
CA TYR A 283 -3.61 4.75 -11.60
C TYR A 283 -4.83 4.77 -10.67
N ALA A 284 -4.69 5.26 -9.44
CA ALA A 284 -5.80 5.29 -8.48
C ALA A 284 -6.95 6.23 -8.90
N LEU A 285 -6.66 7.32 -9.62
CA LEU A 285 -7.69 8.21 -10.16
C LEU A 285 -8.43 7.62 -11.37
N ASP A 286 -7.71 6.87 -12.22
CA ASP A 286 -8.23 6.30 -13.46
C ASP A 286 -8.96 4.96 -13.21
N PHE A 287 -8.54 4.21 -12.18
CA PHE A 287 -9.10 2.92 -11.80
C PHE A 287 -9.50 2.93 -10.31
N PRO A 288 -10.77 3.26 -10.00
CA PRO A 288 -11.31 3.14 -8.65
C PRO A 288 -11.21 1.70 -8.13
N TRP A 289 -11.24 1.52 -6.82
CA TRP A 289 -11.05 0.24 -6.14
C TRP A 289 -11.94 -0.88 -6.67
N ASN A 290 -13.23 -0.59 -6.90
CA ASN A 290 -14.20 -1.55 -7.43
C ASN A 290 -13.89 -2.03 -8.88
N ALA A 291 -13.00 -1.34 -9.59
CA ALA A 291 -12.51 -1.69 -10.91
C ALA A 291 -11.03 -2.10 -10.89
N SER A 292 -10.37 -2.07 -9.73
CA SER A 292 -8.96 -2.44 -9.57
C SER A 292 -8.83 -3.97 -9.47
N LEU A 293 -8.37 -4.61 -10.54
CA LEU A 293 -8.07 -6.03 -10.52
C LEU A 293 -6.71 -6.27 -9.85
N PRO A 294 -6.58 -7.18 -8.86
CA PRO A 294 -5.36 -7.33 -8.06
C PRO A 294 -4.07 -7.48 -8.88
N ARG A 295 -4.08 -8.31 -9.94
CA ARG A 295 -2.89 -8.46 -10.80
C ARG A 295 -2.62 -7.29 -11.72
N VAL A 296 -3.62 -6.50 -12.08
CA VAL A 296 -3.43 -5.29 -12.88
C VAL A 296 -2.79 -4.20 -12.02
N GLU A 297 -3.30 -3.98 -10.81
CA GLU A 297 -2.70 -3.05 -9.85
C GLU A 297 -1.24 -3.45 -9.54
N THR A 298 -1.03 -4.74 -9.22
CA THR A 298 0.32 -5.26 -8.96
C THR A 298 1.26 -4.99 -10.14
N ARG A 299 0.79 -5.25 -11.37
CA ARG A 299 1.58 -5.06 -12.58
C ARG A 299 2.02 -3.60 -12.73
N MET A 300 1.12 -2.64 -12.48
CA MET A 300 1.42 -1.22 -12.57
C MET A 300 2.35 -0.79 -11.45
N TYR A 301 2.08 -1.22 -10.21
CA TYR A 301 2.89 -0.86 -9.06
C TYR A 301 4.34 -1.34 -9.18
N LEU A 302 4.61 -2.45 -9.85
CA LEU A 302 5.98 -2.92 -10.09
C LEU A 302 6.84 -2.04 -10.99
N GLU A 303 6.20 -1.23 -11.82
CA GLU A 303 6.90 -0.21 -12.61
C GLU A 303 7.16 1.04 -11.79
N GLN A 304 6.22 1.37 -10.91
CA GLN A 304 6.21 2.57 -10.09
C GLN A 304 7.10 2.43 -8.85
N TYR A 305 7.16 1.24 -8.24
CA TYR A 305 7.86 0.99 -7.00
C TYR A 305 9.35 1.30 -7.13
N GLY A 306 9.78 2.38 -6.47
CA GLY A 306 11.16 2.86 -6.51
C GLY A 306 12.14 1.96 -5.75
N GLY A 307 11.66 1.13 -4.83
CA GLY A 307 12.52 0.35 -3.93
C GLY A 307 13.54 1.23 -3.23
N SER A 308 14.77 0.76 -3.11
CA SER A 308 15.86 1.49 -2.46
C SER A 308 16.24 2.82 -3.11
N ALA A 309 15.70 3.18 -4.28
CA ALA A 309 15.90 4.48 -4.89
C ALA A 309 15.08 5.58 -4.20
N ASN A 310 13.93 5.26 -3.61
CA ASN A 310 13.08 6.23 -2.90
C ASN A 310 13.85 6.85 -1.72
N VAL A 311 13.81 8.18 -1.62
CA VAL A 311 14.42 8.95 -0.52
C VAL A 311 13.31 9.70 0.20
N TRP A 312 13.29 9.62 1.52
CA TRP A 312 12.37 10.36 2.36
C TRP A 312 13.00 11.65 2.83
N ILE A 313 12.19 12.71 2.89
CA ILE A 313 12.59 14.04 3.33
C ILE A 313 12.00 14.24 4.72
N GLY A 314 12.85 14.36 5.73
CA GLY A 314 12.48 14.80 7.08
C GLY A 314 13.22 16.09 7.43
N LYS A 315 13.78 16.16 8.64
CA LYS A 315 14.84 17.16 8.93
C LYS A 315 16.08 16.97 8.06
N VAL A 316 16.34 15.71 7.73
CA VAL A 316 17.42 15.27 6.85
C VAL A 316 16.85 14.30 5.81
N LEU A 317 17.60 14.10 4.73
CA LEU A 317 17.32 13.01 3.82
C LEU A 317 17.57 11.69 4.54
N HIS A 318 16.62 10.77 4.44
CA HIS A 318 16.75 9.45 5.04
C HIS A 318 16.14 8.39 4.13
N ARG A 319 16.48 7.13 4.41
CA ARG A 319 15.82 5.98 3.83
C ARG A 319 15.20 5.20 4.98
N LEU A 320 14.01 4.68 4.74
CA LEU A 320 13.46 3.71 5.66
C LEU A 320 14.34 2.47 5.70
N VAL A 321 14.52 1.97 6.92
CA VAL A 321 15.45 0.93 7.36
C VAL A 321 15.56 -0.20 6.32
N PRO A 322 16.75 -0.80 6.13
CA PRO A 322 16.96 -1.85 5.15
C PRO A 322 15.99 -3.05 5.21
N SER A 323 15.22 -3.28 6.28
CA SER A 323 14.13 -4.26 6.35
C SER A 323 13.10 -4.09 5.21
N LEU A 324 12.73 -2.84 4.87
CA LEU A 324 11.78 -2.49 3.79
C LEU A 324 12.37 -2.65 2.37
N HIS A 325 13.70 -2.70 2.23
CA HIS A 325 14.38 -2.60 0.93
C HIS A 325 15.37 -3.76 0.62
N ARG A 326 15.83 -4.52 1.63
CA ARG A 326 16.72 -5.69 1.49
C ARG A 326 15.99 -6.91 1.03
N ILE A 327 14.69 -7.03 1.34
CA ILE A 327 13.87 -7.91 0.53
C ILE A 327 13.92 -7.28 -0.85
N CYS A 328 14.53 -7.99 -1.78
CA CYS A 328 14.71 -7.59 -3.16
C CYS A 328 13.33 -7.60 -3.85
N PHE A 329 12.35 -6.90 -3.28
CA PHE A 329 10.94 -6.84 -3.61
C PHE A 329 10.75 -6.51 -5.08
N ARG A 330 11.51 -5.51 -5.55
CA ARG A 330 11.50 -5.12 -6.96
C ARG A 330 12.13 -6.18 -7.86
N GLY A 331 13.23 -6.80 -7.45
CA GLY A 331 13.90 -7.85 -8.23
C GLY A 331 13.08 -9.13 -8.33
N GLN A 332 12.53 -9.62 -7.21
CA GLN A 332 11.71 -10.83 -7.12
C GLN A 332 10.36 -10.64 -7.81
N ALA A 333 9.68 -9.50 -7.60
CA ALA A 333 8.38 -9.28 -8.21
C ALA A 333 8.49 -8.84 -9.69
N ARG A 334 9.54 -8.12 -10.13
CA ARG A 334 9.82 -7.96 -11.57
C ARG A 334 10.26 -9.27 -12.21
N PHE A 335 11.03 -10.12 -11.54
CA PHE A 335 11.39 -11.43 -12.07
C PHE A 335 10.14 -12.32 -12.25
N PHE A 336 9.16 -12.21 -11.33
CA PHE A 336 7.84 -12.81 -11.46
C PHE A 336 7.07 -12.28 -12.69
N PHE A 337 6.99 -10.95 -12.91
CA PHE A 337 6.21 -10.36 -14.01
C PHE A 337 6.90 -10.28 -15.38
N HIS A 338 8.19 -9.99 -15.45
CA HIS A 338 8.94 -9.81 -16.70
C HIS A 338 9.08 -11.13 -17.47
N ASN A 339 9.25 -12.25 -16.77
CA ASN A 339 9.28 -13.56 -17.41
C ASN A 339 7.93 -13.92 -18.06
N ILE A 340 6.80 -13.61 -17.40
CA ILE A 340 5.44 -13.80 -17.94
C ILE A 340 5.25 -13.03 -19.26
N MET A 341 5.75 -11.79 -19.36
CA MET A 341 5.52 -10.92 -20.53
C MET A 341 6.53 -11.10 -21.67
N TYR A 342 7.81 -11.33 -21.37
CA TYR A 342 8.89 -11.40 -22.37
C TYR A 342 8.79 -12.65 -23.25
N ARG A 343 8.36 -13.81 -22.73
CA ARG A 343 8.28 -15.06 -23.51
C ARG A 343 6.96 -15.27 -24.24
N CYS A 344 5.85 -14.70 -23.76
CA CYS A 344 4.60 -14.57 -24.54
C CYS A 344 4.84 -13.89 -25.91
N ARG A 345 5.74 -12.90 -25.95
CA ARG A 345 6.13 -12.19 -27.19
C ARG A 345 6.90 -13.05 -28.20
N HIS A 346 7.66 -14.06 -27.73
CA HIS A 346 8.60 -14.83 -28.56
C HIS A 346 8.06 -16.19 -29.00
N SER A 347 7.20 -16.84 -28.21
CA SER A 347 6.68 -18.17 -28.55
C SER A 347 5.45 -18.12 -29.48
N HIS A 348 4.52 -17.17 -29.29
CA HIS A 348 3.28 -17.08 -30.07
C HIS A 348 2.88 -15.61 -30.38
N PRO A 349 3.43 -14.99 -31.44
CA PRO A 349 3.26 -13.56 -31.73
C PRO A 349 1.80 -13.14 -31.99
N ARG A 350 0.95 -14.02 -32.54
CA ARG A 350 -0.50 -13.76 -32.70
C ARG A 350 -1.26 -13.69 -31.37
N MET A 351 -0.85 -14.48 -30.37
CA MET A 351 -1.46 -14.52 -29.04
C MET A 351 -1.00 -13.32 -28.18
N TYR A 352 0.25 -12.87 -28.37
CA TYR A 352 0.77 -11.62 -27.80
C TYR A 352 0.02 -10.39 -28.33
N ILE A 353 -0.30 -10.33 -29.64
CA ILE A 353 -1.09 -9.23 -30.23
C ILE A 353 -2.51 -9.18 -29.66
N LEU A 354 -3.12 -10.31 -29.30
CA LEU A 354 -4.46 -10.36 -28.68
C LEU A 354 -4.43 -10.07 -27.16
N TYR A 355 -3.41 -10.55 -26.44
CA TYR A 355 -3.22 -10.29 -25.01
C TYR A 355 -2.81 -8.84 -24.73
N VAL A 356 -1.85 -8.30 -25.51
CA VAL A 356 -1.53 -6.88 -25.51
C VAL A 356 -2.68 -6.08 -26.11
N GLY A 357 -3.37 -6.58 -27.14
CA GLY A 357 -4.55 -5.96 -27.75
C GLY A 357 -5.74 -5.77 -26.82
N CYS A 358 -5.91 -6.62 -25.79
CA CYS A 358 -6.91 -6.42 -24.72
C CYS A 358 -6.46 -5.45 -23.62
N ILE A 359 -5.15 -5.16 -23.52
CA ILE A 359 -4.58 -4.17 -22.58
C ILE A 359 -4.34 -2.82 -23.28
N SER A 360 -4.10 -2.82 -24.60
CA SER A 360 -3.87 -1.65 -25.44
C SER A 360 -5.14 -1.13 -26.09
N SER A 361 -6.22 -1.92 -26.15
CA SER A 361 -7.54 -1.38 -26.51
C SER A 361 -8.16 -0.52 -25.39
N THR A 362 -7.59 -0.55 -24.18
CA THR A 362 -7.81 0.42 -23.09
C THR A 362 -6.68 1.44 -22.93
N THR A 363 -5.57 1.30 -23.65
CA THR A 363 -4.41 2.20 -23.56
C THR A 363 -3.77 2.38 -24.93
N ILE A 364 -4.27 3.35 -25.70
CA ILE A 364 -3.59 3.84 -26.91
C ILE A 364 -2.34 4.63 -26.47
N CYS A 365 -1.27 4.45 -27.25
CA CYS A 365 0.07 5.07 -27.18
C CYS A 365 1.04 4.48 -26.15
N PHE A 366 2.05 3.74 -26.63
CA PHE A 366 3.47 4.07 -26.44
C PHE A 366 4.35 3.12 -27.27
N SER A 367 4.91 3.63 -28.35
CA SER A 367 5.95 2.99 -29.16
C SER A 367 7.19 3.87 -29.13
N SER A 368 8.21 3.51 -28.33
CA SER A 368 9.64 3.73 -28.62
C SER A 368 10.49 3.59 -27.35
N TRP A 369 11.08 2.41 -27.11
CA TRP A 369 12.37 2.34 -26.44
C TRP A 369 13.03 0.98 -26.69
N GLN A 370 14.20 0.99 -27.34
CA GLN A 370 15.11 -0.14 -27.52
C GLN A 370 16.46 0.25 -26.92
N GLY A 371 16.99 -0.58 -26.03
CA GLY A 371 18.36 -0.46 -25.52
C GLY A 371 18.74 -1.74 -24.75
N PRO A 372 19.91 -2.36 -25.02
CA PRO A 372 20.33 -3.61 -24.38
C PRO A 372 21.05 -3.35 -23.04
N ILE A 373 20.86 -4.24 -22.06
CA ILE A 373 21.58 -4.24 -20.78
C ILE A 373 22.54 -5.44 -20.78
N SER A 374 23.83 -5.16 -20.78
CA SER A 374 24.91 -6.12 -20.53
C SER A 374 25.72 -5.68 -19.32
N GLY A 375 25.95 -6.58 -18.36
CA GLY A 375 26.96 -6.41 -17.32
C GLY A 375 26.47 -6.69 -15.90
N VAL A 376 26.55 -7.94 -15.45
CA VAL A 376 26.57 -8.28 -14.02
C VAL A 376 27.81 -9.15 -13.78
N SER A 377 28.82 -8.59 -13.13
CA SER A 377 30.00 -9.30 -12.63
C SER A 377 29.92 -9.46 -11.12
N ARG A 378 30.39 -10.63 -10.65
CA ARG A 378 30.41 -11.15 -9.27
C ARG A 378 31.44 -10.45 -8.38
N GLY A 379 31.19 -10.49 -7.06
CA GLY A 379 32.13 -10.22 -5.95
C GLY A 379 31.39 -9.52 -4.80
N CYS A 380 31.52 -9.84 -3.51
CA CYS A 380 32.47 -10.67 -2.75
C CYS A 380 31.81 -11.15 -1.45
N ALA A 381 32.36 -12.23 -0.89
CA ALA A 381 32.03 -12.77 0.42
C ALA A 381 32.78 -12.05 1.56
N GLY A 382 32.24 -12.15 2.79
CA GLY A 382 33.04 -12.10 4.03
C GLY A 382 32.59 -11.09 5.10
N SER A 383 31.95 -11.60 6.16
CA SER A 383 32.47 -11.62 7.55
C SER A 383 31.33 -11.65 8.59
N SER A 384 31.43 -12.64 9.48
CA SER A 384 30.53 -12.94 10.59
C SER A 384 30.97 -12.20 11.86
N GLY A 385 30.03 -11.53 12.52
CA GLY A 385 30.20 -10.95 13.85
C GLY A 385 28.90 -11.12 14.64
N THR A 386 28.97 -11.86 15.74
CA THR A 386 27.89 -12.15 16.68
C THR A 386 27.51 -10.89 17.47
N ALA A 387 26.24 -10.49 17.45
CA ALA A 387 25.69 -9.42 18.28
C ALA A 387 24.46 -9.92 19.06
N SER A 388 24.41 -9.47 20.31
CA SER A 388 23.53 -9.91 21.41
C SER A 388 22.05 -9.57 21.20
N LYS A 389 21.19 -10.48 21.67
CA LYS A 389 19.73 -10.46 21.64
C LYS A 389 19.11 -9.31 22.43
N GLY A 390 18.15 -8.63 21.82
CA GLY A 390 17.18 -7.72 22.43
C GLY A 390 15.86 -7.80 21.65
N ASP A 391 14.76 -8.01 22.37
CA ASP A 391 13.51 -8.67 21.93
C ASP A 391 12.58 -7.92 20.94
N ASP A 392 12.99 -6.80 20.32
CA ASP A 392 12.08 -6.00 19.47
C ASP A 392 12.49 -5.91 17.98
N GLY A 393 13.39 -6.80 17.51
CA GLY A 393 13.93 -6.77 16.13
C GLY A 393 13.94 -8.10 15.36
N GLU A 394 13.49 -9.22 15.95
CA GLU A 394 13.71 -10.56 15.36
C GLU A 394 12.70 -11.00 14.29
N LEU A 395 11.52 -10.37 14.18
CA LEU A 395 10.40 -10.90 13.37
C LEU A 395 10.66 -10.98 11.84
N LEU A 396 11.64 -10.25 11.30
CA LEU A 396 11.91 -10.24 9.84
C LEU A 396 13.28 -10.81 9.44
N GLN A 397 14.12 -11.22 10.40
CA GLN A 397 15.48 -11.70 10.09
C GLN A 397 15.55 -13.20 9.74
N GLN A 398 14.48 -13.98 9.97
CA GLN A 398 14.47 -15.45 9.78
C GLN A 398 13.67 -15.94 8.55
N CYS A 399 13.41 -15.11 7.54
CA CYS A 399 12.78 -15.61 6.31
C CYS A 399 13.81 -16.37 5.45
N SER A 400 13.84 -17.71 5.54
CA SER A 400 14.59 -18.58 4.63
C SER A 400 14.03 -18.49 3.20
N LEU A 401 14.71 -17.72 2.36
CA LEU A 401 14.35 -17.36 0.97
C LEU A 401 14.67 -18.44 -0.08
N GLU A 402 15.06 -19.66 0.32
CA GLU A 402 15.59 -20.68 -0.59
C GLU A 402 14.56 -21.26 -1.56
N HIS A 403 13.26 -21.12 -1.29
CA HIS A 403 12.18 -21.76 -2.07
C HIS A 403 11.52 -20.86 -3.14
N LEU A 404 11.74 -19.54 -3.13
CA LEU A 404 11.06 -18.60 -4.05
C LEU A 404 11.41 -18.79 -5.54
N PRO A 405 12.68 -18.96 -5.95
CA PRO A 405 13.05 -18.98 -7.37
C PRO A 405 12.46 -20.17 -8.17
N GLN A 406 12.30 -21.33 -7.53
CA GLN A 406 11.70 -22.52 -8.16
C GLN A 406 10.18 -22.38 -8.36
N ALA A 407 9.47 -21.74 -7.43
CA ALA A 407 8.04 -21.46 -7.56
C ALA A 407 7.72 -20.51 -8.73
N ILE A 408 8.66 -19.61 -9.08
CA ILE A 408 8.49 -18.58 -10.11
C ILE A 408 8.60 -19.14 -11.54
N ASN A 409 9.52 -20.09 -11.80
CA ASN A 409 9.61 -20.73 -13.12
C ASN A 409 8.46 -21.72 -13.38
N TYR A 410 7.94 -22.36 -12.33
CA TYR A 410 6.89 -23.37 -12.42
C TYR A 410 5.49 -22.78 -12.71
N SER A 411 5.22 -21.55 -12.27
CA SER A 411 3.92 -20.87 -12.42
C SER A 411 3.67 -20.33 -13.84
N HIS A 412 4.71 -19.96 -14.59
CA HIS A 412 4.61 -19.39 -15.94
C HIS A 412 4.10 -20.39 -17.00
N TRP A 413 4.72 -21.56 -17.10
CA TRP A 413 4.28 -22.60 -18.05
C TRP A 413 2.85 -23.03 -17.79
N LYS A 414 2.45 -23.09 -16.51
CA LYS A 414 1.07 -23.36 -16.12
C LYS A 414 0.11 -22.30 -16.67
N LEU A 415 0.42 -21.00 -16.62
CA LEU A 415 -0.53 -19.98 -17.09
C LEU A 415 -0.79 -20.08 -18.61
N ILE A 416 0.27 -20.15 -19.42
CA ILE A 416 0.14 -20.27 -20.88
C ILE A 416 -0.55 -21.59 -21.25
N TYR A 417 -0.15 -22.68 -20.60
CA TYR A 417 -0.79 -23.99 -20.77
C TYR A 417 -2.28 -23.95 -20.41
N LEU A 418 -2.67 -23.25 -19.34
CA LEU A 418 -4.07 -23.12 -18.92
C LEU A 418 -4.88 -22.25 -19.88
N ILE A 419 -4.30 -21.21 -20.48
CA ILE A 419 -4.91 -20.42 -21.54
C ILE A 419 -5.16 -21.31 -22.78
N ASP A 420 -4.12 -22.02 -23.25
CA ASP A 420 -4.24 -22.95 -24.38
C ASP A 420 -5.28 -24.05 -24.10
N LYS A 421 -5.26 -24.64 -22.90
CA LYS A 421 -6.26 -25.60 -22.44
C LYS A 421 -7.68 -25.03 -22.41
N HIS A 422 -7.84 -23.74 -22.07
CA HIS A 422 -9.13 -23.05 -22.10
C HIS A 422 -9.62 -22.84 -23.54
N TYR A 423 -8.74 -22.43 -24.45
CA TYR A 423 -9.06 -22.26 -25.88
C TYR A 423 -9.40 -23.58 -26.56
N ARG A 424 -8.55 -24.60 -26.43
CA ARG A 424 -8.83 -25.94 -26.98
C ARG A 424 -10.14 -26.50 -26.47
N TRP A 425 -10.47 -26.24 -25.20
CA TRP A 425 -11.76 -26.63 -24.66
C TRP A 425 -12.91 -25.89 -25.35
N CYS A 426 -12.79 -24.60 -25.66
CA CYS A 426 -13.82 -23.90 -26.43
C CYS A 426 -13.98 -24.47 -27.84
N GLU A 427 -12.86 -24.81 -28.51
CA GLU A 427 -12.84 -25.39 -29.86
C GLU A 427 -13.45 -26.80 -29.90
N ILE A 428 -13.05 -27.68 -28.98
CA ILE A 428 -13.55 -29.08 -28.90
C ILE A 428 -15.07 -29.11 -28.68
N ASN A 429 -15.60 -28.15 -27.92
CA ASN A 429 -17.03 -28.05 -27.66
C ASN A 429 -17.76 -27.14 -28.67
N ASN A 430 -17.08 -26.73 -29.74
CA ASN A 430 -17.58 -25.89 -30.82
C ASN A 430 -18.35 -24.65 -30.32
N LEU A 431 -17.87 -23.97 -29.27
CA LEU A 431 -18.63 -22.89 -28.64
C LEU A 431 -18.79 -21.65 -29.55
N GLU A 432 -18.06 -21.59 -30.66
CA GLU A 432 -18.18 -20.54 -31.67
C GLU A 432 -19.57 -20.51 -32.33
N MET A 433 -20.19 -21.67 -32.57
CA MET A 433 -21.57 -21.71 -33.10
C MET A 433 -22.61 -21.11 -32.13
N TYR A 434 -22.26 -20.97 -30.85
CA TYR A 434 -23.06 -20.30 -29.83
C TYR A 434 -22.58 -18.86 -29.56
N GLY A 435 -21.86 -18.23 -30.49
CA GLY A 435 -21.46 -16.82 -30.39
C GLY A 435 -20.31 -16.54 -29.40
N VAL A 436 -19.58 -17.58 -28.96
CA VAL A 436 -18.34 -17.39 -28.22
C VAL A 436 -17.22 -17.06 -29.20
N THR A 437 -16.54 -15.94 -28.98
CA THR A 437 -15.41 -15.52 -29.84
C THR A 437 -14.09 -15.78 -29.13
N PRO A 438 -12.96 -15.88 -29.86
CA PRO A 438 -11.63 -15.98 -29.23
C PRO A 438 -11.33 -14.81 -28.27
N LYS A 439 -11.87 -13.62 -28.57
CA LYS A 439 -11.74 -12.42 -27.73
C LYS A 439 -12.53 -12.55 -26.42
N SER A 440 -13.76 -13.09 -26.48
CA SER A 440 -14.59 -13.23 -25.28
C SER A 440 -14.11 -14.36 -24.37
N ALA A 441 -13.63 -15.47 -24.95
CA ALA A 441 -12.94 -16.52 -24.20
C ALA A 441 -11.66 -15.99 -23.52
N LEU A 442 -10.85 -15.19 -24.24
CA LEU A 442 -9.67 -14.54 -23.64
C LEU A 442 -10.05 -13.67 -22.45
N ARG A 443 -11.08 -12.85 -22.63
CA ARG A 443 -11.54 -11.90 -21.63
C ARG A 443 -12.02 -12.63 -20.37
N ALA A 444 -12.79 -13.70 -20.53
CA ALA A 444 -13.26 -14.51 -19.41
C ALA A 444 -12.08 -15.09 -18.61
N TYR A 445 -11.10 -15.69 -19.30
CA TYR A 445 -9.91 -16.21 -18.63
C TYR A 445 -9.05 -15.11 -18.00
N PHE A 446 -8.86 -13.98 -18.69
CA PHE A 446 -8.10 -12.84 -18.17
C PHE A 446 -8.72 -12.30 -16.87
N LEU A 447 -10.03 -12.09 -16.84
CA LEU A 447 -10.73 -11.60 -15.63
C LEU A 447 -10.59 -12.59 -14.47
N ALA A 448 -10.72 -13.89 -14.73
CA ALA A 448 -10.51 -14.91 -13.71
C ALA A 448 -9.07 -14.93 -13.20
N ALA A 449 -8.09 -14.89 -14.10
CA ALA A 449 -6.67 -14.94 -13.74
C ALA A 449 -6.13 -13.65 -13.11
N ALA A 450 -6.76 -12.50 -13.39
CA ALA A 450 -6.38 -11.23 -12.80
C ALA A 450 -6.83 -11.11 -11.32
N ASN A 451 -7.83 -11.89 -10.91
CA ASN A 451 -8.37 -11.93 -9.55
C ASN A 451 -7.86 -13.15 -8.75
N ILE A 452 -7.94 -14.35 -9.31
CA ILE A 452 -7.50 -15.61 -8.67
C ILE A 452 -6.20 -16.03 -9.30
N PHE A 453 -5.07 -15.60 -8.76
CA PHE A 453 -3.78 -15.68 -9.46
C PHE A 453 -2.79 -16.68 -8.85
N GLU A 454 -3.13 -17.28 -7.72
CA GLU A 454 -2.30 -18.21 -6.98
C GLU A 454 -2.14 -19.52 -7.78
N ALA A 455 -0.93 -20.09 -7.80
CA ALA A 455 -0.60 -21.17 -8.73
C ALA A 455 -1.39 -22.47 -8.46
N ASP A 456 -1.73 -22.72 -7.20
CA ASP A 456 -2.54 -23.82 -6.68
C ASP A 456 -4.04 -23.67 -6.95
N ARG A 457 -4.53 -22.44 -7.16
CA ARG A 457 -5.95 -22.14 -7.43
C ARG A 457 -6.34 -22.19 -8.92
N ALA A 458 -5.66 -23.02 -9.70
CA ALA A 458 -5.87 -23.14 -11.15
C ALA A 458 -7.25 -23.69 -11.53
N ALA A 459 -7.79 -24.60 -10.72
CA ALA A 459 -9.12 -25.16 -10.94
C ALA A 459 -10.21 -24.10 -10.80
N GLU A 460 -10.12 -23.24 -9.78
CA GLU A 460 -11.06 -22.14 -9.54
C GLU A 460 -11.05 -21.12 -10.69
N ARG A 461 -9.85 -20.73 -11.15
CA ARG A 461 -9.71 -19.89 -12.36
C ARG A 461 -10.42 -20.47 -13.57
N LEU A 462 -10.14 -21.74 -13.88
CA LEU A 462 -10.73 -22.41 -15.04
C LEU A 462 -12.24 -22.57 -14.88
N GLY A 463 -12.70 -22.88 -13.68
CA GLY A 463 -14.13 -22.97 -13.34
C GLY A 463 -14.83 -21.66 -13.64
N TRP A 464 -14.35 -20.54 -13.10
CA TRP A 464 -14.90 -19.22 -13.39
C TRP A 464 -14.87 -18.90 -14.88
N ALA A 465 -13.71 -19.01 -15.54
CA ALA A 465 -13.55 -18.66 -16.94
C ALA A 465 -14.51 -19.46 -17.85
N ARG A 466 -14.63 -20.77 -17.61
CA ARG A 466 -15.53 -21.65 -18.38
C ARG A 466 -16.99 -21.35 -18.10
N THR A 467 -17.38 -21.16 -16.85
CA THR A 467 -18.76 -20.77 -16.52
C THR A 467 -19.16 -19.45 -17.18
N ALA A 468 -18.27 -18.45 -17.21
CA ALA A 468 -18.52 -17.19 -17.90
C ALA A 468 -18.69 -17.37 -19.42
N VAL A 469 -17.87 -18.21 -20.05
CA VAL A 469 -18.00 -18.55 -21.47
C VAL A 469 -19.31 -19.29 -21.76
N LEU A 470 -19.70 -20.25 -20.92
CA LEU A 470 -20.96 -20.99 -21.06
C LEU A 470 -22.17 -20.07 -20.87
N ALA A 471 -22.14 -19.16 -19.90
CA ALA A 471 -23.19 -18.19 -19.71
C ALA A 471 -23.36 -17.29 -20.93
N GLN A 472 -22.26 -16.88 -21.58
CA GLN A 472 -22.32 -16.15 -22.84
C GLN A 472 -22.89 -17.01 -23.98
N ALA A 473 -22.44 -18.26 -24.11
CA ALA A 473 -22.91 -19.19 -25.13
C ALA A 473 -24.42 -19.39 -25.02
N PHE A 474 -24.89 -19.69 -23.80
CA PHE A 474 -26.31 -19.81 -23.49
C PHE A 474 -27.07 -18.52 -23.78
N SER A 475 -26.59 -17.37 -23.28
CA SER A 475 -27.26 -16.08 -23.51
C SER A 475 -27.35 -15.73 -24.99
N SER A 476 -26.39 -16.14 -25.82
CA SER A 476 -26.39 -15.90 -27.25
C SER A 476 -27.33 -16.84 -28.00
N GLY A 477 -27.31 -18.14 -27.66
CA GLY A 477 -28.23 -19.14 -28.23
C GLY A 477 -29.68 -18.95 -27.79
N ALA A 478 -29.90 -18.39 -26.60
CA ALA A 478 -31.21 -18.09 -26.03
C ALA A 478 -31.92 -16.87 -26.64
N LYS A 479 -31.23 -16.06 -27.46
CA LYS A 479 -31.80 -14.81 -27.99
C LYS A 479 -33.02 -15.08 -28.86
N GLY A 480 -34.18 -14.56 -28.43
CA GLY A 480 -35.42 -14.63 -29.20
C GLY A 480 -36.19 -15.96 -29.06
N LEU A 481 -35.80 -16.83 -28.13
CA LEU A 481 -36.49 -18.09 -27.87
C LEU A 481 -37.54 -17.98 -26.76
N THR A 482 -38.59 -18.81 -26.86
CA THR A 482 -39.58 -19.05 -25.80
C THR A 482 -38.99 -19.96 -24.71
N GLU A 483 -39.67 -20.11 -23.56
CA GLU A 483 -39.19 -20.97 -22.46
C GLU A 483 -38.88 -22.41 -22.90
N ASN A 484 -39.71 -23.01 -23.76
CA ASN A 484 -39.45 -24.33 -24.33
C ASN A 484 -38.19 -24.36 -25.22
N GLY A 485 -37.90 -23.25 -25.92
CA GLY A 485 -36.67 -23.10 -26.72
C GLY A 485 -35.42 -22.92 -25.85
N LEU A 486 -35.54 -22.31 -24.67
CA LEU A 486 -34.44 -22.21 -23.70
C LEU A 486 -34.01 -23.58 -23.18
N GLY A 487 -34.99 -24.45 -22.87
CA GLY A 487 -34.72 -25.84 -22.45
C GLY A 487 -33.96 -26.62 -23.51
N HIS A 488 -34.35 -26.48 -24.79
CA HIS A 488 -33.67 -27.14 -25.90
C HIS A 488 -32.20 -26.70 -26.04
N VAL A 489 -31.92 -25.39 -26.05
CA VAL A 489 -30.54 -24.86 -26.14
C VAL A 489 -29.69 -25.32 -24.95
N LEU A 490 -30.27 -25.41 -23.76
CA LEU A 490 -29.57 -25.87 -22.58
C LEU A 490 -29.20 -27.37 -22.67
N HIS A 491 -30.12 -28.21 -23.14
CA HIS A 491 -29.85 -29.63 -23.40
C HIS A 491 -28.81 -29.82 -24.50
N GLU A 492 -28.90 -29.05 -25.59
CA GLU A 492 -27.93 -29.10 -26.70
C GLU A 492 -26.52 -28.71 -26.22
N LEU A 493 -26.40 -27.64 -25.43
CA LEU A 493 -25.13 -27.26 -24.81
C LEU A 493 -24.60 -28.34 -23.86
N ILE A 494 -25.44 -28.92 -23.00
CA ILE A 494 -25.02 -30.01 -22.08
C ILE A 494 -24.50 -31.23 -22.85
N ASP A 495 -25.13 -31.56 -23.98
CA ASP A 495 -24.80 -32.72 -24.79
C ASP A 495 -23.51 -32.54 -25.59
N HIS A 496 -23.27 -31.31 -26.06
CA HIS A 496 -22.01 -30.94 -26.73
C HIS A 496 -20.84 -30.77 -25.76
N LEU A 497 -21.10 -30.48 -24.48
CA LEU A 497 -20.03 -30.30 -23.51
C LEU A 497 -19.40 -31.65 -23.13
N ALA A 498 -18.07 -31.72 -23.29
CA ALA A 498 -17.22 -32.84 -22.89
C ALA A 498 -17.07 -32.92 -21.35
N PHE A 499 -18.19 -33.21 -20.66
CA PHE A 499 -18.22 -33.60 -19.26
C PHE A 499 -17.95 -35.10 -19.10
N ASP A 500 -17.50 -35.52 -17.92
CA ASP A 500 -17.66 -36.93 -17.54
C ASP A 500 -19.16 -37.29 -17.44
N SER A 501 -19.49 -38.57 -17.58
CA SER A 501 -20.87 -39.04 -17.65
C SER A 501 -21.69 -38.73 -16.39
N ALA A 502 -21.04 -38.68 -15.21
CA ALA A 502 -21.72 -38.38 -13.95
C ALA A 502 -22.09 -36.89 -13.86
N SER A 503 -21.16 -36.00 -14.19
CA SER A 503 -21.39 -34.54 -14.24
C SER A 503 -22.47 -34.17 -15.26
N ARG A 504 -22.49 -34.84 -16.42
CA ARG A 504 -23.54 -34.64 -17.43
C ARG A 504 -24.93 -35.03 -16.92
N ASN A 505 -25.04 -36.14 -16.20
CA ASN A 505 -26.31 -36.63 -15.66
C ASN A 505 -26.86 -35.71 -14.56
N ILE A 506 -25.99 -35.23 -13.65
CA ILE A 506 -26.37 -34.27 -12.59
C ILE A 506 -26.91 -32.97 -13.19
N LEU A 507 -26.26 -32.45 -14.24
CA LEU A 507 -26.72 -31.24 -14.93
C LEU A 507 -28.08 -31.47 -15.61
N ARG A 508 -28.30 -32.61 -16.25
CA ARG A 508 -29.60 -32.95 -16.85
C ARG A 508 -30.71 -33.05 -15.80
N GLU A 509 -30.45 -33.69 -14.67
CA GLU A 509 -31.41 -33.76 -13.55
C GLU A 509 -31.75 -32.36 -13.02
N ALA A 510 -30.75 -31.48 -12.84
CA ALA A 510 -30.99 -30.12 -12.39
C ALA A 510 -31.81 -29.26 -13.37
N VAL A 511 -31.66 -29.49 -14.68
CA VAL A 511 -32.47 -28.83 -15.73
C VAL A 511 -33.90 -29.36 -15.73
N ASN A 512 -34.07 -30.68 -15.62
CA ASN A 512 -35.38 -31.32 -15.62
C ASN A 512 -36.20 -31.02 -14.35
N LEU A 513 -35.56 -30.61 -13.24
CA LEU A 513 -36.23 -30.21 -12.01
C LEU A 513 -36.80 -28.77 -12.04
N ARG A 514 -36.46 -27.96 -13.06
CA ARG A 514 -36.93 -26.56 -13.21
C ARG A 514 -38.00 -26.36 -14.29
N ASN A 515 -38.17 -27.32 -15.18
CA ASN A 515 -39.31 -27.40 -16.10
C ASN A 515 -40.46 -28.16 -15.42
#